data_AF-V4T1U9-F1
#
_entry.id   AF-V4T1U9-F1
#
_cell.length_a   1.000
_cell.length_b   1.000
_cell.length_c   1.000
_cell.angle_alpha   90.00
_cell.angle_beta   90.00
_cell.angle_gamma   90.00
#
_symmetry.space_group_name_H-M   'P 1'
#
loop_
_entity.id
_entity.type
_entity.pdbx_description
1 polymer ?
#
loop_
_entity_poly.entity_id
_entity_poly.type
_entity_poly.pdbx_seq_one_letter_code
_entity_poly.pdbx_strand_id
1 'polypeptide(L)'
;MSYGLPVMIYSFQLDAVIEAEKQAARDLIRQKRKDRALLALKKKKAQEELLKQVDGWLINVEQQLADIELASKQKAVFESLKSGTNAIKAIQSEINLEDVQKLMDDTEEAKAYQDEINAILGEKLSAEDEEEILAEFDNLEAQLAVQEMPEVPTEGPSEEQEKLDLPNVPTKVPVASRVVADDAEIAPAEASTKRRVMEEPLPA
;
A
#
# COMPACT_ATOMS: atom_id res chain seq x y z
N MET A 1 -20.51 0.26 29.59
CA MET A 1 -20.59 -1.00 30.37
C MET A 1 -19.38 -1.05 31.31
N SER A 2 -19.57 -1.14 32.62
CA SER A 2 -18.46 -1.17 33.60
C SER A 2 -18.46 -2.49 34.36
N TYR A 3 -17.95 -3.55 33.73
CA TYR A 3 -17.94 -4.89 34.32
C TYR A 3 -16.63 -5.23 35.06
N GLY A 4 -15.56 -4.44 34.90
CA GLY A 4 -14.30 -4.62 35.65
C GLY A 4 -14.32 -4.04 37.07
N LEU A 5 -15.16 -3.02 37.31
CA LEU A 5 -15.31 -2.35 38.61
C LEU A 5 -15.66 -3.30 39.78
N PRO A 6 -16.60 -4.25 39.67
CA PRO A 6 -16.90 -5.18 40.76
C PRO A 6 -15.73 -6.11 41.10
N VAL A 7 -14.95 -6.56 40.10
CA VAL A 7 -13.78 -7.41 40.31
C VAL A 7 -12.65 -6.62 40.99
N MET A 8 -12.43 -5.38 40.56
CA MET A 8 -11.46 -4.46 41.19
C MET A 8 -11.82 -4.13 42.65
N ILE A 9 -13.10 -3.90 42.93
CA ILE A 9 -13.59 -3.70 44.31
C ILE A 9 -13.32 -4.95 45.16
N TYR A 10 -13.53 -6.14 44.60
CA TYR A 10 -13.29 -7.40 45.29
C TYR A 10 -11.80 -7.62 45.60
N SER A 11 -10.90 -7.35 44.63
CA SER A 11 -9.45 -7.40 44.83
C SER A 11 -9.00 -6.41 45.93
N PHE A 12 -9.48 -5.17 45.90
CA PHE A 12 -9.20 -4.18 46.94
C PHE A 12 -9.70 -4.59 48.33
N GLN A 13 -10.88 -5.23 48.41
CA GLN A 13 -11.39 -5.77 49.66
C GLN A 13 -10.53 -6.93 50.17
N LEU A 14 -10.07 -7.81 49.29
CA LEU A 14 -9.15 -8.91 49.65
C LEU A 14 -7.83 -8.38 50.21
N ASP A 15 -7.24 -7.36 49.58
CA ASP A 15 -6.01 -6.71 50.07
C ASP A 15 -6.20 -6.12 51.48
N ALA A 16 -7.33 -5.44 51.72
CA ALA A 16 -7.64 -4.89 53.03
C ALA A 16 -7.76 -5.99 54.11
N VAL A 17 -8.37 -7.14 53.77
CA VAL A 17 -8.48 -8.29 54.69
C VAL A 17 -7.11 -8.92 54.94
N ILE A 18 -6.26 -9.06 53.92
CA ILE A 18 -4.90 -9.60 54.03
C ILE A 18 -4.04 -8.74 54.97
N GLU A 19 -4.10 -7.41 54.85
CA GLU A 19 -3.37 -6.51 55.76
C GLU A 19 -3.94 -6.56 57.19
N ALA A 20 -5.26 -6.69 57.35
CA ALA A 20 -5.87 -6.88 58.66
C ALA A 20 -5.43 -8.20 59.32
N GLU A 21 -5.38 -9.31 58.59
CA GLU A 21 -4.92 -10.60 59.09
C GLU A 21 -3.43 -10.61 59.41
N LYS A 22 -2.61 -9.90 58.63
CA LYS A 22 -1.19 -9.68 58.90
C LYS A 22 -0.99 -8.90 60.19
N GLN A 23 -1.78 -7.86 60.43
CA GLN A 23 -1.71 -7.10 61.68
C GLN A 23 -2.18 -7.94 62.88
N ALA A 24 -3.29 -8.68 62.73
CA ALA A 24 -3.78 -9.59 63.76
C ALA A 24 -2.74 -10.68 64.11
N ALA A 25 -2.05 -11.23 63.09
CA ALA A 25 -0.97 -12.19 63.31
C ALA A 25 0.19 -11.58 64.10
N ARG A 26 0.60 -10.33 63.79
CA ARG A 26 1.64 -9.61 64.54
C ARG A 26 1.27 -9.42 66.01
N ASP A 27 0.03 -9.04 66.29
CA ASP A 27 -0.45 -8.83 67.66
C ASP A 27 -0.57 -10.14 68.45
N LEU A 28 -1.00 -11.24 67.80
CA LEU A 28 -1.03 -12.57 68.41
C LEU A 28 0.38 -13.11 68.73
N ILE A 29 1.38 -12.79 67.91
CA ILE A 29 2.80 -13.10 68.18
C ILE A 29 3.29 -12.33 69.42
N ARG A 30 2.98 -11.03 69.53
CA ARG A 30 3.31 -10.21 70.71
C ARG A 30 2.68 -10.75 71.99
N GLN A 31 1.46 -11.26 71.90
CA GLN A 31 0.74 -11.91 73.00
C GLN A 31 1.22 -13.35 73.30
N LYS A 32 2.26 -13.85 72.63
CA LYS A 32 2.80 -15.22 72.75
C LYS A 32 1.79 -16.34 72.43
N ARG A 33 0.76 -16.05 71.63
CA ARG A 33 -0.30 -17.00 71.26
C ARG A 33 0.00 -17.67 69.92
N LYS A 34 0.99 -18.58 69.93
CA LYS A 34 1.55 -19.21 68.72
C LYS A 34 0.50 -19.90 67.84
N ASP A 35 -0.39 -20.70 68.41
CA ASP A 35 -1.37 -21.48 67.62
C ASP A 35 -2.37 -20.59 66.87
N ARG A 36 -2.79 -19.48 67.49
CA ARG A 36 -3.69 -18.50 66.86
C ARG A 36 -2.97 -17.67 65.80
N ALA A 37 -1.71 -17.31 66.04
CA ALA A 37 -0.89 -16.62 65.04
C ALA A 37 -0.68 -17.50 63.80
N LEU A 38 -0.42 -18.80 63.97
CA LEU A 38 -0.30 -19.75 62.87
C LEU A 38 -1.60 -19.89 62.07
N LEU A 39 -2.76 -19.89 62.75
CA LEU A 39 -4.06 -19.92 62.07
C LEU A 39 -4.29 -18.64 61.24
N ALA A 40 -3.98 -17.46 61.78
CA ALA A 40 -4.09 -16.20 61.06
C ALA A 40 -3.16 -16.16 59.83
N LEU A 41 -1.92 -16.64 59.96
CA LEU A 41 -0.98 -16.73 58.83
C LEU A 41 -1.43 -17.72 57.75
N LYS A 42 -2.09 -18.83 58.12
CA LYS A 42 -2.67 -19.77 57.15
C LYS A 42 -3.83 -19.14 56.37
N LYS A 43 -4.71 -18.39 57.05
CA LYS A 43 -5.80 -17.66 56.40
C LYS A 43 -5.27 -16.60 55.44
N LYS A 44 -4.27 -15.84 55.87
CA LYS A 44 -3.58 -14.84 55.04
C LYS A 44 -3.05 -15.47 53.76
N LYS A 45 -2.33 -16.58 53.88
CA LYS A 45 -1.76 -17.28 52.72
C LYS A 45 -2.83 -17.78 51.75
N ALA A 46 -3.97 -18.24 52.25
CA ALA A 46 -5.08 -18.66 51.39
C ALA A 46 -5.72 -17.48 50.64
N GLN A 47 -5.84 -16.32 51.29
CA GLN A 47 -6.33 -15.09 50.66
C GLN A 47 -5.35 -14.53 49.62
N GLU A 48 -4.03 -14.59 49.88
CA GLU A 48 -3.01 -14.21 48.90
C GLU A 48 -3.06 -15.09 47.64
N GLU A 49 -3.28 -16.40 47.81
CA GLU A 49 -3.45 -17.31 46.66
C GLU A 49 -4.74 -16.99 45.88
N LEU A 50 -5.84 -16.70 46.59
CA LEU A 50 -7.09 -16.28 45.96
C LEU A 50 -6.93 -14.96 45.21
N LEU A 51 -6.22 -13.98 45.77
CA LEU A 51 -5.93 -12.70 45.12
C LEU A 51 -5.18 -12.93 43.79
N LYS A 52 -4.15 -13.78 43.81
CA LYS A 52 -3.40 -14.15 42.60
C LYS A 52 -4.28 -14.80 41.53
N GLN A 53 -5.25 -15.63 41.94
CA GLN A 53 -6.22 -16.21 41.01
C GLN A 53 -7.15 -15.15 40.42
N VAL A 54 -7.65 -14.23 41.25
CA VAL A 54 -8.49 -13.10 40.83
C VAL A 54 -7.75 -12.21 39.84
N ASP A 55 -6.48 -11.90 40.09
CA ASP A 55 -5.65 -11.12 39.15
C ASP A 55 -5.50 -11.84 37.81
N GLY A 56 -5.28 -13.16 37.83
CA GLY A 56 -5.25 -13.97 36.61
C GLY A 56 -6.58 -13.95 35.86
N TRP A 57 -7.71 -14.01 36.58
CA TRP A 57 -9.03 -13.89 35.97
C TRP A 57 -9.28 -12.48 35.41
N LEU A 58 -8.81 -11.43 36.09
CA LEU A 58 -8.93 -10.05 35.62
C LEU A 58 -8.23 -9.86 34.27
N ILE A 59 -6.97 -10.32 34.15
CA ILE A 59 -6.22 -10.28 32.89
C ILE A 59 -6.97 -11.02 31.77
N ASN A 60 -7.51 -12.20 32.06
CA ASN A 60 -8.27 -12.97 31.08
C ASN A 60 -9.55 -12.25 30.64
N VAL A 61 -10.27 -11.61 31.57
CA VAL A 61 -11.49 -10.85 31.26
C VAL A 61 -11.15 -9.61 30.44
N GLU A 62 -10.07 -8.90 30.76
CA GLU A 62 -9.60 -7.76 29.98
C GLU A 62 -9.21 -8.15 28.55
N GLN A 63 -8.51 -9.27 28.38
CA GLN A 63 -8.19 -9.80 27.06
C GLN A 63 -9.45 -10.16 26.26
N GLN A 64 -10.39 -10.87 26.88
CA GLN A 64 -11.66 -11.22 26.23
C GLN A 64 -12.46 -9.97 25.83
N LEU A 65 -12.45 -8.93 26.67
CA LEU A 65 -13.10 -7.67 26.34
C LEU A 65 -12.46 -7.02 25.11
N ALA A 66 -11.13 -6.96 25.06
CA ALA A 66 -10.40 -6.43 23.90
C ALA A 66 -10.71 -7.23 22.62
N ASP A 67 -10.76 -8.56 22.72
CA ASP A 67 -11.12 -9.44 21.60
C ASP A 67 -12.56 -9.19 21.12
N ILE A 68 -13.52 -9.01 22.04
CA ILE A 68 -14.91 -8.67 21.71
C ILE A 68 -15.00 -7.30 21.06
N GLU A 69 -14.28 -6.30 21.56
CA GLU A 69 -14.24 -4.96 20.95
C GLU A 69 -13.67 -5.02 19.53
N LEU A 70 -12.60 -5.79 19.33
CA LEU A 70 -12.03 -6.03 18.01
C LEU A 70 -13.04 -6.73 17.08
N ALA A 71 -13.67 -7.81 17.54
CA ALA A 71 -14.68 -8.54 16.78
C ALA A 71 -15.88 -7.65 16.44
N SER A 72 -16.30 -6.77 17.35
CA SER A 72 -17.38 -5.79 17.10
C SER A 72 -16.99 -4.79 16.01
N LYS A 73 -15.75 -4.29 16.02
CA LYS A 73 -15.24 -3.40 14.96
C LYS A 73 -15.15 -4.14 13.63
N GLN A 74 -14.63 -5.36 13.63
CA GLN A 74 -14.56 -6.22 12.44
C GLN A 74 -15.95 -6.50 11.87
N LYS A 75 -16.96 -6.73 12.72
CA LYS A 75 -18.35 -6.88 12.30
C LYS A 75 -18.86 -5.62 11.61
N ALA A 76 -18.62 -4.43 12.18
CA ALA A 76 -19.04 -3.17 11.56
C ALA A 76 -18.39 -2.95 10.20
N VAL A 77 -17.10 -3.28 10.06
CA VAL A 77 -16.38 -3.26 8.78
C VAL A 77 -16.99 -4.29 7.82
N PHE A 78 -17.26 -5.51 8.26
CA PHE A 78 -17.88 -6.53 7.42
C PHE A 78 -19.28 -6.10 6.93
N GLU A 79 -20.09 -5.49 7.79
CA GLU A 79 -21.40 -4.95 7.42
C GLU A 79 -21.28 -3.82 6.39
N SER A 80 -20.29 -2.94 6.52
CA SER A 80 -20.05 -1.87 5.53
C SER A 80 -19.57 -2.43 4.19
N LEU A 81 -18.68 -3.43 4.19
CA LEU A 81 -18.28 -4.16 2.98
C LEU A 81 -19.48 -4.85 2.32
N LYS A 82 -20.34 -5.50 3.09
CA LYS A 82 -21.56 -6.14 2.58
C LYS A 82 -22.52 -5.12 1.96
N SER A 83 -22.73 -3.99 2.63
CA SER A 83 -23.55 -2.89 2.10
C SER A 83 -22.95 -2.31 0.81
N GLY A 84 -21.64 -2.06 0.77
CA GLY A 84 -20.95 -1.58 -0.42
C GLY A 84 -21.02 -2.57 -1.58
N THR A 85 -20.82 -3.86 -1.31
CA THR A 85 -20.98 -4.92 -2.32
C THR A 85 -22.40 -4.96 -2.87
N ASN A 86 -23.42 -4.84 -2.02
CA ASN A 86 -24.81 -4.80 -2.45
C ASN A 86 -25.11 -3.55 -3.29
N ALA A 87 -24.59 -2.38 -2.91
CA ALA A 87 -24.73 -1.16 -3.69
C ALA A 87 -24.09 -1.29 -5.07
N ILE A 88 -22.88 -1.85 -5.15
CA ILE A 88 -22.22 -2.14 -6.43
C ILE A 88 -23.06 -3.09 -7.28
N LYS A 89 -23.60 -4.16 -6.69
CA LYS A 89 -24.48 -5.09 -7.41
C LYS A 89 -25.76 -4.42 -7.92
N ALA A 90 -26.33 -3.48 -7.16
CA ALA A 90 -27.50 -2.72 -7.60
C ALA A 90 -27.14 -1.81 -8.78
N ILE A 91 -26.05 -1.05 -8.69
CA ILE A 91 -25.55 -0.21 -9.80
C ILE A 91 -25.25 -1.07 -11.03
N GLN A 92 -24.59 -2.22 -10.85
CA GLN A 92 -24.36 -3.16 -11.95
C GLN A 92 -25.69 -3.65 -12.52
N SER A 93 -26.67 -4.02 -11.69
CA SER A 93 -27.99 -4.42 -12.20
C SER A 93 -28.72 -3.32 -12.98
N GLU A 94 -28.55 -2.05 -12.62
CA GLU A 94 -29.12 -0.93 -13.35
C GLU A 94 -28.38 -0.66 -14.68
N ILE A 95 -27.07 -0.94 -14.74
CA ILE A 95 -26.25 -0.73 -15.94
C ILE A 95 -26.31 -1.94 -16.91
N ASN A 96 -26.67 -3.14 -16.44
CA ASN A 96 -26.45 -4.39 -17.17
C ASN A 96 -27.75 -5.00 -17.68
N LEU A 97 -28.17 -4.63 -18.89
CA LEU A 97 -28.18 -5.52 -20.06
C LEU A 97 -28.79 -4.77 -21.24
N GLU A 98 -29.95 -4.16 -21.04
CA GLU A 98 -30.69 -3.45 -22.09
C GLU A 98 -29.93 -2.22 -22.61
N ASP A 99 -29.30 -1.43 -21.74
CA ASP A 99 -28.59 -0.21 -22.17
C ASP A 99 -27.30 -0.52 -22.94
N VAL A 100 -26.61 -1.61 -22.60
CA VAL A 100 -25.41 -2.05 -23.31
C VAL A 100 -25.77 -2.71 -24.64
N GLN A 101 -26.81 -3.55 -24.66
CA GLN A 101 -27.31 -4.18 -25.89
C GLN A 101 -27.81 -3.12 -26.87
N LYS A 102 -28.61 -2.17 -26.39
CA LYS A 102 -29.11 -1.06 -27.20
C LYS A 102 -27.97 -0.18 -27.74
N LEU A 103 -26.94 0.08 -26.93
CA LEU A 103 -25.77 0.83 -27.41
C LEU A 103 -24.98 0.05 -28.48
N MET A 104 -24.85 -1.27 -28.35
CA MET A 104 -24.20 -2.10 -29.38
C MET A 104 -25.02 -2.14 -30.66
N ASP A 105 -26.33 -2.33 -30.57
CA ASP A 105 -27.25 -2.34 -31.72
C ASP A 105 -27.25 -0.96 -32.42
N ASP A 106 -27.37 0.14 -31.66
CA ASP A 106 -27.31 1.52 -32.18
C ASP A 106 -25.95 1.80 -32.88
N THR A 107 -24.85 1.20 -32.38
CA THR A 107 -23.50 1.35 -32.97
C THR A 107 -23.33 0.52 -34.24
N GLU A 108 -23.87 -0.70 -34.28
CA GLU A 108 -23.87 -1.53 -35.49
C GLU A 108 -24.73 -0.91 -36.59
N GLU A 109 -25.89 -0.36 -36.25
CA GLU A 109 -26.75 0.36 -37.20
C GLU A 109 -26.08 1.63 -37.72
N ALA A 110 -25.45 2.43 -36.86
CA ALA A 110 -24.70 3.62 -37.29
C ALA A 110 -23.54 3.26 -38.22
N LYS A 111 -22.85 2.14 -37.95
CA LYS A 111 -21.77 1.65 -38.82
C LYS A 111 -22.32 1.18 -40.17
N ALA A 112 -23.41 0.40 -40.17
CA ALA A 112 -24.05 -0.07 -41.40
C ALA A 112 -24.56 1.11 -42.26
N TYR A 113 -25.13 2.13 -41.64
CA TYR A 113 -25.55 3.37 -42.32
C TYR A 113 -24.36 4.12 -42.92
N GLN A 114 -23.23 4.19 -42.21
CA GLN A 114 -22.02 4.81 -42.75
C GLN A 114 -21.44 4.00 -43.91
N ASP A 115 -21.46 2.68 -43.83
CA ASP A 115 -21.02 1.80 -44.92
C ASP A 115 -21.95 1.90 -46.14
N GLU A 116 -23.27 2.06 -45.93
CA GLU A 116 -24.24 2.33 -47.00
C GLU A 116 -24.02 3.72 -47.63
N ILE A 117 -23.76 4.76 -46.83
CA ILE A 117 -23.36 6.08 -47.36
C ILE A 117 -22.11 5.93 -48.21
N ASN A 118 -21.08 5.26 -47.70
CA ASN A 118 -19.82 5.07 -48.42
C ASN A 118 -20.02 4.28 -49.72
N ALA A 119 -20.88 3.26 -49.71
CA ALA A 119 -21.22 2.48 -50.90
C ALA A 119 -21.99 3.32 -51.93
N ILE A 120 -22.99 4.11 -51.51
CA ILE A 120 -23.73 5.01 -52.40
C ILE A 120 -22.82 6.10 -52.95
N LEU A 121 -21.90 6.63 -52.14
CA LEU A 121 -20.94 7.63 -52.58
C LEU A 121 -19.97 7.03 -53.60
N GLY A 122 -19.46 5.82 -53.34
CA GLY A 122 -18.60 5.07 -54.27
C GLY A 122 -19.31 4.60 -55.54
N GLU A 123 -20.60 4.27 -55.50
CA GLU A 123 -21.38 3.89 -56.70
C GLU A 123 -21.79 5.11 -57.55
N LYS A 124 -21.96 6.28 -56.92
CA LYS A 124 -22.30 7.53 -57.61
C LYS A 124 -21.12 8.27 -58.20
N LEU A 125 -19.90 8.03 -57.71
CA LEU A 125 -18.68 8.57 -58.31
C LEU A 125 -18.39 7.78 -59.59
N SER A 126 -18.30 8.48 -60.72
CA SER A 126 -17.83 7.85 -61.96
C SER A 126 -16.30 7.76 -61.94
N ALA A 127 -15.72 6.89 -62.79
CA ALA A 127 -14.26 6.78 -62.91
C ALA A 127 -13.57 8.10 -63.32
N GLU A 128 -14.29 9.02 -63.98
CA GLU A 128 -13.79 10.36 -64.29
C GLU A 128 -13.79 11.27 -63.05
N ASP A 129 -14.83 11.19 -62.20
CA ASP A 129 -14.88 11.93 -60.94
C ASP A 129 -13.81 11.44 -59.95
N GLU A 130 -13.51 10.13 -59.94
CA GLU A 130 -12.42 9.56 -59.14
C GLU A 130 -11.04 10.08 -59.56
N GLU A 131 -10.79 10.21 -60.87
CA GLU A 131 -9.53 10.75 -61.39
C GLU A 131 -9.37 12.25 -61.08
N GLU A 132 -10.46 13.03 -61.16
CA GLU A 132 -10.46 14.45 -60.78
C GLU A 132 -10.20 14.64 -59.27
N ILE A 133 -10.84 13.82 -58.42
CA ILE A 133 -10.62 13.85 -56.97
C ILE A 133 -9.19 13.44 -56.61
N LEU A 134 -8.63 12.42 -57.28
CA LEU A 134 -7.23 12.02 -57.07
C LEU A 134 -6.25 13.13 -57.46
N ALA A 135 -6.49 13.81 -58.58
CA ALA A 135 -5.68 14.95 -59.00
C ALA A 135 -5.79 16.13 -58.00
N GLU A 136 -6.98 16.39 -57.45
CA GLU A 136 -7.16 17.40 -56.40
C GLU A 136 -6.45 17.01 -55.10
N PHE A 137 -6.53 15.73 -54.70
CA PHE A 137 -5.83 15.18 -53.54
C PHE A 137 -4.30 15.33 -53.67
N ASP A 138 -3.72 14.93 -54.81
CA ASP A 138 -2.30 15.07 -55.10
C ASP A 138 -1.84 16.53 -55.05
N ASN A 139 -2.67 17.45 -55.54
CA ASN A 139 -2.40 18.88 -55.46
C ASN A 139 -2.45 19.39 -54.01
N LEU A 140 -3.39 18.90 -53.19
CA LEU A 140 -3.46 19.25 -51.78
C LEU A 140 -2.26 18.72 -50.98
N GLU A 141 -1.82 17.49 -51.25
CA GLU A 141 -0.60 16.91 -50.69
C GLU A 141 0.63 17.74 -51.08
N ALA A 142 0.74 18.14 -52.35
CA ALA A 142 1.83 19.01 -52.80
C ALA A 142 1.80 20.39 -52.11
N GLN A 143 0.62 20.98 -51.91
CA GLN A 143 0.46 22.26 -51.21
C GLN A 143 0.82 22.17 -49.72
N LEU A 144 0.45 21.07 -49.05
CA LEU A 144 0.81 20.81 -47.66
C LEU A 144 2.30 20.50 -47.53
N ALA A 145 2.88 19.73 -48.44
CA ALA A 145 4.32 19.46 -48.49
C ALA A 145 5.13 20.74 -48.69
N VAL A 146 4.67 21.68 -49.53
CA VAL A 146 5.31 23.00 -49.70
C VAL A 146 5.17 23.87 -48.44
N GLN A 147 4.07 23.77 -47.69
CA GLN A 147 3.88 24.47 -46.41
C GLN A 147 4.71 23.87 -45.25
N GLU A 148 4.95 22.57 -45.23
CA GLU A 148 5.77 21.91 -44.21
C GLU A 148 7.28 21.91 -44.53
N MET A 149 7.68 22.33 -45.72
CA MET A 149 9.08 22.61 -46.02
C MET A 149 9.51 23.90 -45.30
N PRO A 150 10.55 23.86 -44.43
CA PRO A 150 11.10 25.10 -43.88
C PRO A 150 11.65 25.95 -45.04
N GLU A 151 11.39 27.27 -45.01
CA GLU A 151 11.95 28.23 -45.97
C GLU A 151 13.46 28.01 -46.07
N VAL A 152 13.90 27.40 -47.18
CA VAL A 152 15.31 27.35 -47.53
C VAL A 152 15.63 28.74 -48.05
N PRO A 153 16.53 29.51 -47.40
CA PRO A 153 16.83 30.86 -47.86
C PRO A 153 17.36 30.84 -49.30
N THR A 154 16.56 31.33 -50.23
CA THR A 154 16.97 31.70 -51.59
C THR A 154 17.71 33.04 -51.54
N GLU A 155 18.93 33.03 -51.02
CA GLU A 155 19.96 34.00 -51.39
C GLU A 155 21.27 33.25 -51.67
N GLY A 156 21.84 33.51 -52.85
CA GLY A 156 23.08 32.89 -53.31
C GLY A 156 24.28 33.20 -52.43
N PRO A 157 25.42 32.52 -52.66
CA PRO A 157 26.58 32.58 -51.78
C PRO A 157 27.18 33.98 -51.84
N SER A 158 26.90 34.78 -50.80
CA SER A 158 27.56 36.05 -50.58
C SER A 158 28.75 35.79 -49.66
N GLU A 159 29.93 35.82 -50.27
CA GLU A 159 31.22 35.75 -49.60
C GLU A 159 31.37 36.94 -48.64
N GLU A 160 31.15 36.75 -47.34
CA GLU A 160 31.71 37.63 -46.34
C GLU A 160 32.41 36.82 -45.24
N GLN A 161 33.71 37.12 -45.15
CA GLN A 161 34.70 36.48 -44.31
C GLN A 161 34.49 36.87 -42.85
N GLU A 162 34.01 35.94 -42.01
CA GLU A 162 34.19 36.06 -40.56
C GLU A 162 35.29 35.11 -40.09
N LYS A 163 36.48 35.70 -39.84
CA LYS A 163 37.54 35.10 -39.04
C LYS A 163 37.03 34.86 -37.62
N LEU A 164 36.55 33.65 -37.37
CA LEU A 164 36.33 33.15 -36.01
C LEU A 164 37.66 32.57 -35.50
N ASP A 165 38.33 33.33 -34.62
CA ASP A 165 39.50 32.88 -33.87
C ASP A 165 39.09 31.79 -32.87
N LEU A 166 39.11 30.54 -33.33
CA LEU A 166 38.87 29.37 -32.50
C LEU A 166 40.14 29.08 -31.65
N PRO A 167 40.05 29.08 -30.31
CA PRO A 167 41.17 28.73 -29.46
C PRO A 167 41.52 27.23 -29.60
N ASN A 168 42.82 26.95 -29.65
CA ASN A 168 43.39 25.63 -29.92
C ASN A 168 42.94 24.57 -28.91
N VAL A 169 42.52 23.41 -29.41
CA VAL A 169 42.05 22.26 -28.63
C VAL A 169 43.14 21.78 -27.65
N PRO A 170 42.86 21.64 -26.35
CA PRO A 170 43.86 21.19 -25.38
C PRO A 170 44.26 19.72 -25.57
N THR A 171 45.42 19.50 -26.18
CA THR A 171 46.05 18.17 -26.31
C THR A 171 46.86 17.82 -25.06
N LYS A 172 46.22 17.61 -23.90
CA LYS A 172 46.88 16.93 -22.75
C LYS A 172 45.89 16.07 -21.95
N VAL A 173 46.21 14.79 -21.87
CA VAL A 173 45.56 13.72 -21.10
C VAL A 173 45.32 14.09 -19.62
N PRO A 174 44.23 13.61 -19.01
CA PRO A 174 43.73 14.11 -17.75
C PRO A 174 44.61 13.64 -16.59
N VAL A 175 45.18 14.59 -15.85
CA VAL A 175 45.85 14.35 -14.57
C VAL A 175 44.86 14.71 -13.48
N ALA A 176 44.18 13.71 -12.93
CA ALA A 176 43.35 13.85 -11.75
C ALA A 176 44.22 13.94 -10.49
N SER A 177 44.07 15.03 -9.76
CA SER A 177 44.50 15.24 -8.37
C SER A 177 43.51 16.28 -7.83
N ARG A 178 42.88 16.17 -6.66
CA ARG A 178 43.16 15.40 -5.45
C ARG A 178 41.96 15.67 -4.53
N VAL A 179 41.33 14.64 -3.96
CA VAL A 179 40.64 14.76 -2.68
C VAL A 179 41.36 13.79 -1.75
N VAL A 180 41.99 14.35 -0.72
CA VAL A 180 42.69 13.64 0.34
C VAL A 180 41.71 13.37 1.47
N ALA A 181 41.57 12.10 1.86
CA ALA A 181 41.38 11.71 3.25
C ALA A 181 41.90 10.28 3.41
N ASP A 182 42.84 10.13 4.35
CA ASP A 182 43.43 8.89 4.83
C ASP A 182 42.39 7.78 5.04
N ASP A 183 42.69 6.57 4.59
CA ASP A 183 42.87 5.50 5.57
C ASP A 183 43.83 4.44 5.03
N ALA A 184 44.68 3.97 5.92
CA ALA A 184 45.86 3.18 5.66
C ALA A 184 45.57 1.67 5.53
N GLU A 185 46.50 1.01 4.84
CA GLU A 185 46.91 -0.39 4.98
C GLU A 185 46.07 -1.51 4.37
N ILE A 186 46.52 -1.89 3.17
CA ILE A 186 46.41 -3.21 2.54
C ILE A 186 47.46 -4.11 3.25
N ALA A 187 47.18 -5.34 3.64
CA ALA A 187 47.49 -6.57 2.88
C ALA A 187 47.66 -7.76 3.87
N PRO A 188 47.85 -9.02 3.44
CA PRO A 188 47.07 -9.79 2.46
C PRO A 188 46.86 -11.28 2.89
N ALA A 189 46.19 -12.02 2.02
CA ALA A 189 46.51 -13.41 1.65
C ALA A 189 45.91 -14.62 2.43
N GLU A 190 45.39 -15.53 1.59
CA GLU A 190 45.41 -17.00 1.68
C GLU A 190 44.31 -17.78 2.42
N ALA A 191 43.70 -18.65 1.61
CA ALA A 191 43.40 -20.06 1.86
C ALA A 191 42.18 -20.46 2.71
N SER A 192 41.27 -21.19 2.04
CA SER A 192 40.63 -22.44 2.52
C SER A 192 39.65 -22.27 3.71
N THR A 193 38.46 -22.87 3.82
CA THR A 193 38.02 -24.22 3.47
C THR A 193 36.50 -24.29 3.79
N LYS A 194 35.74 -25.11 3.04
CA LYS A 194 34.58 -25.91 3.51
C LYS A 194 33.44 -25.23 4.31
N ARG A 195 32.22 -25.28 3.74
CA ARG A 195 31.15 -26.28 4.02
C ARG A 195 29.74 -25.68 4.06
N ARG A 196 28.87 -26.36 3.28
CA ARG A 196 27.44 -26.65 3.51
C ARG A 196 26.41 -25.55 3.27
N VAL A 197 25.89 -25.61 2.03
CA VAL A 197 24.46 -25.69 1.69
C VAL A 197 23.69 -26.52 2.72
N MET A 198 22.58 -25.99 3.26
CA MET A 198 21.24 -26.62 3.49
C MET A 198 20.29 -25.45 3.79
N GLU A 199 19.53 -24.93 2.83
CA GLU A 199 18.20 -25.39 2.41
C GLU A 199 17.15 -25.28 3.53
N GLU A 200 16.27 -24.32 3.31
CA GLU A 200 15.08 -23.91 4.05
C GLU A 200 13.94 -24.91 3.81
N PRO A 201 13.18 -25.37 4.82
CA PRO A 201 11.94 -26.08 4.56
C PRO A 201 10.75 -25.10 4.60
N LEU A 202 10.09 -24.92 3.46
CA LEU A 202 8.74 -24.35 3.40
C LEU A 202 7.69 -25.43 3.72
N PRO A 203 6.61 -25.09 4.46
CA PRO A 203 5.58 -26.04 4.86
C PRO A 203 4.48 -26.20 3.79
N ALA A 204 4.11 -27.45 3.49
CA ALA A 204 2.79 -27.85 2.98
C ALA A 204 2.53 -29.31 3.37
#